data_AF-A0A9D1HT56-F1
#
_entry.id   AF-A0A9D1HT56-F1
#
_cell.length_a   1.000
_cell.length_b   1.000
_cell.length_c   1.000
_cell.angle_alpha   90.00
_cell.angle_beta   90.00
_cell.angle_gamma   90.00
#
_symmetry.space_group_name_H-M   'P 1'
#
loop_
_entity.id
_entity.type
_entity.pdbx_description
1 polymer ?
#
loop_
_entity_poly.entity_id
_entity_poly.type
_entity_poly.pdbx_seq_one_letter_code
_entity_poly.pdbx_strand_id
1 'polypeptide(L)'
;MKKRSIFLLIILCLSAAALLSLTACDDLAGAFIPRGNDVSEQVVRIHIRANSNDAEDQAVKLAVRDEITEYLTLKLDGCKDKSDALEKLAAERDVLTQIAQKTLYENGYDYKASVELKMEHFPERVYDGYVFPEGDYDALMIYLGEGAGDNWWCVAFPPLCFVPDADGEDIVYKSWVKEMLDKIFG
;
A
#
# COMPACT_ATOMS: atom_id res chain seq x y z
N MET A 1 68.82 -6.53 16.87
CA MET A 1 67.92 -7.13 15.85
C MET A 1 66.56 -7.54 16.42
N LYS A 2 66.49 -8.30 17.54
CA LYS A 2 65.22 -8.76 18.15
C LYS A 2 64.20 -7.66 18.53
N LYS A 3 64.65 -6.52 19.07
CA LYS A 3 63.76 -5.42 19.49
C LYS A 3 63.02 -4.72 18.34
N ARG A 4 63.63 -4.64 17.16
CA ARG A 4 63.02 -4.05 15.95
C ARG A 4 61.94 -4.96 15.36
N SER A 5 62.16 -6.27 15.39
CA SER A 5 61.18 -7.26 14.95
C SER A 5 59.94 -7.33 15.85
N ILE A 6 60.12 -7.18 17.17
CA ILE A 6 59.00 -7.13 18.12
C ILE A 6 58.18 -5.85 17.92
N PHE A 7 58.83 -4.71 17.69
CA PHE A 7 58.14 -3.44 17.45
C PHE A 7 57.33 -3.46 16.15
N LEU A 8 57.87 -4.07 15.09
CA LEU A 8 57.16 -4.27 13.81
C LEU A 8 55.96 -5.21 13.96
N LEU A 9 56.08 -6.28 14.76
CA LEU A 9 54.97 -7.19 15.07
C LEU A 9 53.84 -6.50 15.83
N ILE A 10 54.18 -5.64 16.80
CA ILE A 10 53.18 -4.88 17.57
C ILE A 10 52.44 -3.88 16.67
N ILE A 11 53.14 -3.19 15.78
CA ILE A 11 52.51 -2.26 14.81
C ILE A 11 51.59 -3.03 13.86
N LEU A 12 52.03 -4.18 13.35
CA LEU A 12 51.23 -5.02 12.45
C LEU A 12 49.93 -5.51 13.13
N CYS A 13 50.03 -5.94 14.39
CA CYS A 13 48.87 -6.35 15.19
C CYS A 13 47.90 -5.20 15.50
N LEU A 14 48.42 -3.99 15.80
CA LEU A 14 47.59 -2.81 16.04
C LEU A 14 46.87 -2.33 14.77
N SER A 15 47.53 -2.39 13.61
CA SER A 15 46.88 -2.07 12.33
C SER A 15 45.80 -3.09 11.94
N ALA A 16 46.00 -4.37 12.24
CA ALA A 16 45.02 -5.42 11.97
C ALA A 16 43.77 -5.29 12.86
N ALA A 17 43.94 -4.89 14.13
CA ALA A 17 42.82 -4.64 15.04
C ALA A 17 41.98 -3.42 14.64
N ALA A 18 42.62 -2.36 14.12
CA ALA A 18 41.92 -1.17 13.62
C ALA A 18 41.10 -1.47 12.34
N LEU A 19 41.61 -2.35 11.47
CA LEU A 19 40.89 -2.81 10.27
C LEU A 19 39.68 -3.71 10.60
N LEU A 20 39.77 -4.52 11.66
CA LEU A 20 38.65 -5.34 12.14
C LEU A 20 37.51 -4.50 12.76
N SER A 21 37.82 -3.29 13.22
CA SER A 21 36.86 -2.38 13.86
C SER A 21 36.04 -1.57 12.87
N LEU A 22 36.44 -1.51 11.59
CA LEU A 22 35.74 -0.76 10.53
C LEU A 22 34.67 -1.59 9.78
N THR A 23 34.59 -2.90 10.02
CA THR A 23 33.63 -3.80 9.36
C THR A 23 32.43 -4.17 10.25
N ALA A 24 32.18 -3.40 11.31
CA ALA A 24 31.07 -3.63 12.23
C ALA A 24 30.23 -2.35 12.42
N CYS A 25 29.72 -1.79 11.32
CA CYS A 25 28.63 -0.83 11.36
C CYS A 25 27.95 -0.74 9.99
N ASP A 26 27.28 -1.82 9.57
CA ASP A 26 26.27 -1.78 8.51
C ASP A 26 25.13 -2.72 8.95
N ASP A 27 24.47 -2.38 10.05
CA ASP A 27 23.20 -2.98 10.46
C ASP A 27 22.48 -2.03 11.44
N LEU A 28 22.24 -0.80 10.99
CA LEU A 28 21.35 0.13 11.70
C LEU A 28 20.47 0.93 10.72
N ALA A 29 19.79 0.20 9.84
CA ALA A 29 18.61 0.67 9.13
C ALA A 29 17.50 -0.38 9.21
N GLY A 30 17.23 -0.82 10.43
CA GLY A 30 16.11 -1.68 10.77
C GLY A 30 15.64 -1.25 12.15
N ALA A 31 15.08 -0.04 12.24
CA ALA A 31 14.32 0.34 13.41
C ALA A 31 13.32 -0.80 13.65
N PHE A 32 13.51 -1.50 14.76
CA PHE A 32 12.59 -2.51 15.24
C PHE A 32 11.31 -1.76 15.63
N ILE A 33 10.46 -1.49 14.63
CA ILE A 33 9.09 -1.02 14.86
C ILE A 33 8.48 -2.18 15.66
N PRO A 34 8.03 -1.95 16.89
CA PRO A 34 7.36 -2.98 17.67
C PRO A 34 6.24 -3.56 16.81
N ARG A 35 6.13 -4.90 16.71
CA ARG A 35 4.96 -5.56 16.12
C ARG A 35 3.75 -5.27 17.01
N GLY A 36 3.21 -4.05 16.90
CA GLY A 36 1.80 -3.82 17.03
C GLY A 36 1.11 -4.69 15.99
N ASN A 37 -0.06 -5.22 16.35
CA ASN A 37 -0.97 -6.01 15.51
C ASN A 37 -0.69 -5.84 14.01
N ASP A 38 -0.26 -6.92 13.34
CA ASP A 38 0.15 -6.93 11.94
C ASP A 38 -0.81 -6.08 11.09
N VAL A 39 -0.30 -4.99 10.49
CA VAL A 39 -1.12 -4.02 9.76
C VAL A 39 -1.96 -4.74 8.70
N SER A 40 -1.41 -5.80 8.09
CA SER A 40 -2.10 -6.63 7.10
C SER A 40 -3.36 -7.33 7.65
N GLU A 41 -3.43 -7.58 8.95
CA GLU A 41 -4.58 -8.21 9.62
C GLU A 41 -5.69 -7.22 9.97
N GLN A 42 -5.45 -5.91 9.82
CA GLN A 42 -6.40 -4.86 10.17
C GLN A 42 -6.90 -4.06 8.96
N VAL A 43 -6.27 -4.23 7.80
CA VAL A 43 -6.54 -3.41 6.61
C VAL A 43 -6.98 -4.27 5.43
N VAL A 44 -7.79 -3.66 4.56
CA VAL A 44 -8.10 -4.19 3.23
C VAL A 44 -7.55 -3.22 2.20
N ARG A 45 -6.75 -3.72 1.26
CA ARG A 45 -6.15 -2.91 0.19
C ARG A 45 -7.04 -2.86 -1.04
N ILE A 46 -6.79 -1.90 -1.92
CA ILE A 46 -7.44 -1.82 -3.24
C ILE A 46 -6.39 -1.64 -4.31
N HIS A 47 -6.60 -2.30 -5.44
CA HIS A 47 -5.72 -2.27 -6.59
C HIS A 47 -6.53 -2.24 -7.87
N ILE A 48 -6.40 -1.15 -8.64
CA ILE A 48 -7.00 -1.00 -9.97
C ILE A 48 -5.90 -1.09 -11.02
N ARG A 49 -6.05 -2.00 -11.99
CA ARG A 49 -5.10 -2.20 -13.10
C ARG A 49 -5.72 -1.75 -14.41
N ALA A 50 -5.05 -0.84 -15.10
CA ALA A 50 -5.45 -0.40 -16.43
C ALA A 50 -5.25 -1.51 -17.47
N ASN A 51 -5.93 -1.39 -18.60
CA ASN A 51 -5.75 -2.30 -19.72
C ASN A 51 -4.33 -2.24 -20.29
N SER A 52 -3.80 -1.03 -20.50
CA SER A 52 -2.41 -0.78 -20.94
C SER A 52 -1.82 0.48 -20.30
N ASN A 53 -0.59 0.84 -20.69
CA ASN A 53 0.09 2.07 -20.29
C ASN A 53 -0.18 3.26 -21.22
N ASP A 54 -1.06 3.09 -22.20
CA ASP A 54 -1.47 4.21 -23.05
C ASP A 54 -2.19 5.26 -22.23
N ALA A 55 -1.98 6.53 -22.58
CA ALA A 55 -2.49 7.66 -21.80
C ALA A 55 -4.02 7.61 -21.62
N GLU A 56 -4.74 7.09 -22.62
CA GLU A 56 -6.20 6.95 -22.58
C GLU A 56 -6.63 5.86 -21.56
N ASP A 57 -5.98 4.69 -21.58
CA ASP A 57 -6.23 3.61 -20.62
C ASP A 57 -5.87 4.02 -19.18
N GLN A 58 -4.84 4.84 -19.02
CA GLN A 58 -4.49 5.43 -17.73
C GLN A 58 -5.54 6.44 -17.27
N ALA A 59 -6.07 7.27 -18.18
CA ALA A 59 -7.10 8.25 -17.86
C ALA A 59 -8.42 7.57 -17.45
N VAL A 60 -8.88 6.57 -18.19
CA VAL A 60 -10.12 5.86 -17.84
C VAL A 60 -9.99 5.05 -16.54
N LYS A 61 -8.79 4.55 -16.21
CA LYS A 61 -8.52 3.97 -14.88
C LYS A 61 -8.78 4.99 -13.76
N LEU A 62 -8.38 6.25 -13.93
CA LEU A 62 -8.63 7.29 -12.93
C LEU A 62 -10.12 7.61 -12.81
N ALA A 63 -10.86 7.62 -13.93
CA ALA A 63 -12.32 7.77 -13.88
C ALA A 63 -12.99 6.60 -13.13
N VAL A 64 -12.58 5.35 -13.39
CA VAL A 64 -13.09 4.17 -12.68
C VAL A 64 -12.74 4.23 -11.18
N ARG A 65 -11.52 4.67 -10.85
CA ARG A 65 -11.08 4.88 -9.47
C ARG A 65 -12.03 5.84 -8.75
N ASP A 66 -12.35 6.97 -9.36
CA ASP A 66 -13.17 8.00 -8.72
C ASP A 66 -14.58 7.48 -8.41
N GLU A 67 -15.22 6.82 -9.38
CA GLU A 67 -16.55 6.22 -9.21
C GLU A 67 -16.58 5.09 -8.16
N ILE A 68 -15.57 4.20 -8.16
CA ILE A 68 -15.46 3.13 -7.16
C ILE A 68 -15.21 3.70 -5.76
N THR A 69 -14.37 4.73 -5.66
CA THR A 69 -14.01 5.35 -4.38
C THR A 69 -15.22 6.07 -3.80
N GLU A 70 -15.95 6.85 -4.59
CA GLU A 70 -17.18 7.50 -4.13
C GLU A 70 -18.19 6.47 -3.59
N TYR A 71 -18.42 5.39 -4.35
CA TYR A 71 -19.33 4.33 -3.94
C TYR A 71 -18.91 3.64 -2.64
N LEU A 72 -17.63 3.25 -2.54
CA LEU A 72 -17.10 2.55 -1.37
C LEU A 72 -17.02 3.45 -0.12
N THR A 73 -16.89 4.77 -0.27
CA THR A 73 -16.95 5.73 0.86
C THR A 73 -18.22 5.54 1.68
N LEU A 74 -19.34 5.40 0.98
CA LEU A 74 -20.66 5.29 1.58
C LEU A 74 -20.90 3.87 2.10
N LYS A 75 -20.41 2.85 1.39
CA LYS A 75 -20.66 1.45 1.73
C LYS A 75 -19.84 0.94 2.90
N LEU A 76 -18.59 1.37 3.00
CA LEU A 76 -17.69 1.01 4.10
C LEU A 76 -17.85 1.92 5.31
N ASP A 77 -18.74 2.91 5.25
CA ASP A 77 -19.06 3.75 6.40
C ASP A 77 -19.60 2.91 7.56
N GLY A 78 -19.06 3.16 8.75
CA GLY A 78 -19.43 2.42 9.96
C GLY A 78 -19.01 0.95 9.99
N CYS A 79 -18.18 0.47 9.05
CA CYS A 79 -17.50 -0.82 9.20
C CYS A 79 -16.67 -0.82 10.47
N LYS A 80 -16.78 -1.90 11.26
CA LYS A 80 -16.14 -1.98 12.58
C LYS A 80 -14.71 -2.51 12.52
N ASP A 81 -14.49 -3.44 11.60
CA ASP A 81 -13.23 -4.18 11.46
C ASP A 81 -13.06 -4.70 10.02
N LYS A 82 -11.89 -5.32 9.77
CA LYS A 82 -11.51 -5.90 8.48
C LYS A 82 -12.51 -6.95 8.01
N SER A 83 -13.07 -7.76 8.92
CA SER A 83 -14.01 -8.84 8.56
C SER A 83 -15.31 -8.27 8.02
N ASP A 84 -15.89 -7.28 8.71
CA ASP A 84 -17.10 -6.57 8.27
C ASP A 84 -16.86 -5.89 6.91
N ALA A 85 -15.69 -5.27 6.71
CA ALA A 85 -15.32 -4.69 5.42
C ALA A 85 -15.24 -5.73 4.29
N LEU A 86 -14.60 -6.88 4.52
CA LEU A 86 -14.50 -7.96 3.53
C LEU A 86 -15.87 -8.56 3.18
N GLU A 87 -16.74 -8.76 4.16
CA GLU A 87 -18.11 -9.24 3.93
C GLU A 87 -18.91 -8.27 3.05
N LYS A 88 -18.84 -6.96 3.35
CA LYS A 88 -19.49 -5.93 2.52
C LYS A 88 -18.90 -5.87 1.11
N LEU A 89 -17.57 -5.91 0.98
CA LEU A 89 -16.91 -5.90 -0.33
C LEU A 89 -17.30 -7.12 -1.17
N ALA A 90 -17.41 -8.29 -0.54
CA ALA A 90 -17.85 -9.52 -1.22
C ALA A 90 -19.30 -9.38 -1.70
N ALA A 91 -20.19 -8.82 -0.88
CA ALA A 91 -21.58 -8.58 -1.24
C ALA A 91 -21.75 -7.54 -2.37
N GLU A 92 -20.87 -6.53 -2.43
CA GLU A 92 -20.92 -5.45 -3.42
C GLU A 92 -20.12 -5.74 -4.69
N ARG A 93 -19.46 -6.90 -4.79
CA ARG A 93 -18.58 -7.27 -5.93
C ARG A 93 -19.25 -7.08 -7.30
N ASP A 94 -20.49 -7.53 -7.43
CA ASP A 94 -21.22 -7.44 -8.71
C ASP A 94 -21.62 -6.00 -9.04
N VAL A 95 -21.90 -5.18 -8.02
CA VAL A 95 -22.18 -3.76 -8.21
C VAL A 95 -20.91 -3.00 -8.58
N LEU A 96 -19.79 -3.29 -7.93
CA LEU A 96 -18.47 -2.71 -8.27
C LEU A 96 -18.07 -3.06 -9.71
N THR A 97 -18.30 -4.30 -10.13
CA THR A 97 -18.05 -4.72 -11.53
C THR A 97 -18.93 -3.92 -12.49
N GLN A 98 -20.21 -3.71 -12.16
CA GLN A 98 -21.12 -2.90 -12.97
C GLN A 98 -20.72 -1.42 -13.04
N ILE A 99 -20.28 -0.83 -11.92
CA ILE A 99 -19.76 0.54 -11.88
C ILE A 99 -18.57 0.67 -12.82
N ALA A 100 -17.54 -0.16 -12.64
CA ALA A 100 -16.36 -0.13 -13.50
C ALA A 100 -16.73 -0.32 -14.97
N GLN A 101 -17.59 -1.29 -15.28
CA GLN A 101 -18.03 -1.55 -16.65
C GLN A 101 -18.82 -0.39 -17.25
N LYS A 102 -19.70 0.25 -16.47
CA LYS A 102 -20.47 1.43 -16.90
C LYS A 102 -19.54 2.59 -17.22
N THR A 103 -18.58 2.88 -16.34
CA THR A 103 -17.60 3.94 -16.54
C THR A 103 -16.76 3.71 -17.80
N LEU A 104 -16.33 2.47 -18.07
CA LEU A 104 -15.64 2.13 -19.31
C LEU A 104 -16.47 2.45 -20.55
N TYR A 105 -17.74 2.03 -20.58
CA TYR A 105 -18.62 2.29 -21.72
C TYR A 105 -18.90 3.79 -21.93
N GLU A 106 -19.10 4.53 -20.84
CA GLU A 106 -19.34 5.99 -20.89
C GLU A 106 -18.10 6.75 -21.41
N ASN A 107 -16.91 6.18 -21.26
CA ASN A 107 -15.65 6.70 -21.80
C ASN A 107 -15.27 6.11 -23.17
N GLY A 108 -16.16 5.33 -23.81
CA GLY A 108 -15.97 4.84 -25.19
C GLY A 108 -15.22 3.51 -25.34
N TYR A 109 -15.01 2.77 -24.25
CA TYR A 109 -14.33 1.47 -24.27
C TYR A 109 -15.31 0.30 -24.27
N ASP A 110 -14.98 -0.78 -24.99
CA ASP A 110 -15.82 -1.98 -25.13
C ASP A 110 -15.28 -3.22 -24.37
N TYR A 111 -14.04 -3.16 -23.88
CA TYR A 111 -13.45 -4.22 -23.07
C TYR A 111 -14.14 -4.35 -21.70
N LYS A 112 -13.91 -5.49 -21.04
CA LYS A 112 -14.58 -5.83 -19.79
C LYS A 112 -13.81 -5.37 -18.56
N ALA A 113 -14.55 -5.09 -17.50
CA ALA A 113 -13.99 -4.99 -16.15
C ALA A 113 -14.24 -6.30 -15.37
N SER A 114 -13.32 -6.68 -14.50
CA SER A 114 -13.52 -7.74 -13.53
C SER A 114 -13.09 -7.28 -12.15
N VAL A 115 -13.79 -7.79 -11.13
CA VAL A 115 -13.50 -7.50 -9.72
C VAL A 115 -13.31 -8.80 -8.97
N GLU A 116 -12.33 -8.89 -8.08
CA GLU A 116 -12.13 -10.03 -7.19
C GLU A 116 -11.57 -9.61 -5.84
N LEU A 117 -11.85 -10.42 -4.83
CA LEU A 117 -11.18 -10.34 -3.53
C LEU A 117 -10.17 -11.46 -3.46
N LYS A 118 -8.90 -11.11 -3.21
CA LYS A 118 -7.81 -12.08 -3.08
C LYS A 118 -6.69 -11.53 -2.21
N MET A 119 -5.82 -12.44 -1.77
CA MET A 119 -4.52 -12.06 -1.24
C MET A 119 -3.64 -11.55 -2.39
N GLU A 120 -3.04 -10.39 -2.21
CA GLU A 120 -2.10 -9.78 -3.16
C GLU A 120 -0.92 -9.18 -2.41
N HIS A 121 0.26 -9.27 -3.01
CA HIS A 121 1.48 -8.71 -2.47
C HIS A 121 1.58 -7.21 -2.80
N PHE A 122 1.71 -6.36 -1.79
CA PHE A 122 1.91 -4.92 -1.94
C PHE A 122 3.31 -4.52 -1.50
N PRO A 123 3.99 -3.62 -2.23
CA PRO A 123 5.17 -2.98 -1.70
C PRO A 123 4.78 -1.97 -0.61
N GLU A 124 5.78 -1.53 0.14
CA GLU A 124 5.64 -0.49 1.14
C GLU A 124 5.07 0.80 0.52
N ARG A 125 4.11 1.43 1.23
CA ARG A 125 3.51 2.71 0.85
C ARG A 125 3.27 3.58 2.08
N VAL A 126 3.41 4.89 1.90
CA VAL A 126 3.08 5.88 2.92
C VAL A 126 1.84 6.65 2.48
N TYR A 127 0.82 6.67 3.32
CA TYR A 127 -0.39 7.49 3.14
C TYR A 127 -0.58 8.34 4.40
N ASP A 128 -0.64 9.66 4.24
CA ASP A 128 -0.85 10.62 5.33
C ASP A 128 0.02 10.37 6.59
N GLY A 129 1.30 10.11 6.38
CA GLY A 129 2.25 9.81 7.46
C GLY A 129 2.16 8.41 8.07
N TYR A 130 1.18 7.59 7.70
CA TYR A 130 1.08 6.18 8.08
C TYR A 130 1.85 5.30 7.10
N VAL A 131 2.71 4.43 7.63
CA VAL A 131 3.53 3.50 6.84
C VAL A 131 2.83 2.15 6.74
N PHE A 132 2.40 1.78 5.54
CA PHE A 132 1.87 0.46 5.23
C PHE A 132 3.01 -0.40 4.71
N PRO A 133 3.51 -1.37 5.50
CA PRO A 133 4.70 -2.13 5.15
C PRO A 133 4.48 -3.01 3.91
N GLU A 134 5.58 -3.41 3.28
CA GLU A 134 5.54 -4.47 2.27
C GLU A 134 4.98 -5.77 2.87
N GLY A 135 4.12 -6.48 2.12
CA GLY A 135 3.52 -7.72 2.59
C GLY A 135 2.32 -8.18 1.76
N ASP A 136 1.75 -9.30 2.17
CA ASP A 136 0.54 -9.85 1.58
C ASP A 136 -0.70 -9.33 2.30
N TYR A 137 -1.67 -8.81 1.56
CA TYR A 137 -2.89 -8.21 2.09
C TYR A 137 -4.13 -8.80 1.42
N ASP A 138 -5.25 -8.85 2.14
CA ASP A 138 -6.55 -8.97 1.50
C ASP A 138 -6.82 -7.72 0.67
N ALA A 139 -7.13 -7.93 -0.60
CA ALA A 139 -7.24 -6.86 -1.57
C ALA A 139 -8.46 -6.98 -2.47
N LEU A 140 -9.14 -5.84 -2.67
CA LEU A 140 -10.08 -5.65 -3.74
C LEU A 140 -9.31 -5.34 -5.03
N MET A 141 -9.30 -6.30 -5.94
CA MET A 141 -8.65 -6.19 -7.24
C MET A 141 -9.69 -5.82 -8.30
N ILE A 142 -9.42 -4.77 -9.07
CA ILE A 142 -10.22 -4.37 -10.23
C ILE A 142 -9.32 -4.37 -11.45
N TYR A 143 -9.65 -5.20 -12.44
CA TYR A 143 -8.92 -5.28 -13.70
C TYR A 143 -9.76 -4.67 -14.81
N LEU A 144 -9.15 -3.77 -15.58
CA LEU A 144 -9.74 -3.19 -16.78
C LEU A 144 -9.09 -3.86 -17.99
N GLY A 145 -9.90 -4.50 -18.84
CA GLY A 145 -9.41 -5.26 -19.99
C GLY A 145 -8.45 -6.37 -19.56
N GLU A 146 -7.24 -6.39 -20.11
CA GLU A 146 -6.21 -7.38 -19.75
C GLU A 146 -5.51 -7.07 -18.41
N GLY A 147 -5.68 -5.86 -17.86
CA GLY A 147 -5.02 -5.47 -16.62
C GLY A 147 -3.49 -5.40 -16.73
N ALA A 148 -2.94 -5.23 -17.93
CA ALA A 148 -1.49 -5.23 -18.17
C ALA A 148 -0.81 -3.88 -17.88
N GLY A 149 -1.60 -2.82 -17.74
CA GLY A 149 -1.12 -1.47 -17.49
C GLY A 149 -0.78 -1.19 -16.03
N ASP A 150 -0.40 0.07 -15.81
CA ASP A 150 0.08 0.57 -14.54
C ASP A 150 -1.04 0.55 -13.49
N ASN A 151 -0.59 0.44 -12.26
CA ASN A 151 -1.42 0.20 -11.11
C ASN A 151 -1.92 1.52 -10.51
N TRP A 152 -3.03 1.44 -9.79
CA TRP A 152 -3.37 2.37 -8.74
C TRP A 152 -3.58 1.58 -7.46
N TRP A 153 -2.78 1.89 -6.44
CA TRP A 153 -2.85 1.25 -5.11
C TRP A 153 -3.41 2.23 -4.10
N CYS A 154 -4.20 1.72 -3.18
CA CYS A 154 -4.66 2.48 -2.02
C CYS A 154 -5.13 1.53 -0.89
N VAL A 155 -5.86 2.05 0.09
CA VAL A 155 -6.42 1.31 1.24
C VAL A 155 -7.94 1.47 1.25
N ALA A 156 -8.66 0.37 1.02
CA ALA A 156 -10.12 0.34 1.05
C ALA A 156 -10.67 0.40 2.48
N PHE A 157 -10.01 -0.28 3.43
CA PHE A 157 -10.38 -0.28 4.84
C PHE A 157 -9.15 -0.22 5.75
N PRO A 158 -9.11 0.65 6.78
CA PRO A 158 -10.00 1.79 6.97
C PRO A 158 -10.03 2.69 5.72
N PRO A 159 -11.15 3.38 5.45
CA PRO A 159 -11.30 4.07 4.19
C PRO A 159 -10.38 5.31 4.09
N LEU A 160 -9.15 5.12 3.58
CA LEU A 160 -8.17 6.19 3.37
C LEU A 160 -8.30 6.97 2.07
N CYS A 161 -8.71 6.33 0.98
CA CYS A 161 -8.78 6.95 -0.34
C CYS A 161 -9.92 7.98 -0.48
N PHE A 162 -10.62 8.28 0.62
CA PHE A 162 -12.00 8.72 0.60
C PHE A 162 -12.19 10.12 1.19
N VAL A 163 -11.48 11.12 0.66
CA VAL A 163 -11.91 12.52 0.50
C VAL A 163 -10.98 13.15 -0.54
N PRO A 164 -11.48 13.79 -1.62
CA PRO A 164 -10.63 14.59 -2.48
C PRO A 164 -10.33 15.92 -1.78
N ASP A 165 -9.06 16.27 -1.65
CA ASP A 165 -8.69 17.66 -1.46
C ASP A 165 -8.45 18.27 -2.85
N ALA A 166 -9.31 19.21 -3.22
CA ALA A 166 -9.14 19.98 -4.46
C ALA A 166 -7.92 20.91 -4.40
N ASP A 167 -7.44 21.23 -3.18
CA ASP A 167 -6.50 22.33 -2.93
C ASP A 167 -5.26 21.94 -2.10
N GLY A 168 -5.11 20.65 -1.74
CA GLY A 168 -3.81 20.04 -1.46
C GLY A 168 -3.08 20.40 -0.16
N GLU A 169 -3.76 20.63 0.97
CA GLU A 169 -3.03 20.73 2.25
C GLU A 169 -3.53 19.84 3.39
N ASP A 170 -4.77 19.30 3.42
CA ASP A 170 -5.18 18.37 4.49
C ASP A 170 -6.34 17.43 4.08
N ILE A 171 -6.10 16.11 4.03
CA ILE A 171 -7.18 15.12 3.87
C ILE A 171 -8.02 15.05 5.15
N VAL A 172 -9.26 15.55 5.11
CA VAL A 172 -10.15 15.53 6.29
C VAL A 172 -10.83 14.18 6.45
N TYR A 173 -10.19 13.25 7.15
CA TYR A 173 -10.83 11.98 7.52
C TYR A 173 -12.05 12.18 8.42
N LYS A 174 -13.06 11.32 8.27
CA LYS A 174 -14.10 11.16 9.30
C LYS A 174 -13.41 10.82 10.63
N SER A 175 -13.85 11.41 11.75
CA SER A 175 -13.21 11.26 13.06
C SER A 175 -12.96 9.80 13.44
N TRP A 176 -13.90 8.91 13.12
CA TRP A 176 -13.79 7.48 13.41
C TRP A 176 -12.71 6.77 12.58
N VAL A 177 -12.45 7.20 11.34
CA VAL A 177 -11.37 6.64 10.49
C VAL A 177 -10.01 7.00 11.08
N LYS A 178 -9.84 8.26 11.50
CA LYS A 178 -8.62 8.70 12.17
C LYS A 178 -8.37 7.92 13.48
N GLU A 179 -9.41 7.77 14.31
CA GLU A 179 -9.31 6.96 15.53
C GLU A 179 -8.93 5.50 15.27
N MET A 180 -9.35 4.92 14.14
CA MET A 180 -8.94 3.57 13.75
C MET A 180 -7.48 3.52 13.33
N LEU A 181 -7.02 4.46 12.51
CA LEU A 181 -5.62 4.54 12.08
C LEU A 181 -4.69 4.74 13.28
N ASP A 182 -5.05 5.65 14.19
CA ASP A 182 -4.30 5.88 15.43
C ASP A 182 -4.21 4.60 16.29
N LYS A 183 -5.22 3.73 16.28
CA LYS A 183 -5.18 2.42 16.98
C LYS A 183 -4.37 1.36 16.24
N ILE A 184 -4.30 1.44 14.91
CA ILE A 184 -3.53 0.49 14.09
C ILE A 184 -2.03 0.81 14.19
N PHE A 185 -1.69 2.10 14.18
CA PHE A 185 -0.31 2.59 14.05
C PHE A 185 0.29 3.21 15.32
N GLY A 186 -0.52 3.49 16.35
CA GLY A 186 -0.09 4.03 17.66
C GLY A 186 0.00 2.97 18.75
#